data_AF-W1V4U2-F1
#
_entry.id   AF-W1V4U2-F1
#
_cell.length_a   1.000
_cell.length_b   1.000
_cell.length_c   1.000
_cell.angle_alpha   90.00
_cell.angle_beta   90.00
_cell.angle_gamma   90.00
#
_symmetry.space_group_name_H-M   'P 1'
#
loop_
_entity.id
_entity.type
_entity.pdbx_description
1 polymer ?
#
loop_
_entity_poly.entity_id
_entity_poly.type
_entity_poly.pdbx_seq_one_letter_code
_entity_poly.pdbx_strand_id
1 'polypeptide(L)'
;KSDAETKQVQESKLPQSYVNARNEASTKGSTVTEEKNILSQPIEPPLQADASAKISLAFDAKNYESMSTTVDNKEIKYRAFEYIPYVANPIDIDQQYMNIYVPEEYFNNGTINGYNTQTAPIFMPNAVGGYMPSQAMTPKVENGKPNSVLYALSRGYVVASPSTRG
;
A
#
# COMPACT_ATOMS: atom_id res chain seq x y z
N LYS A 1 29.15 37.08 0.82
CA LYS A 1 27.75 36.81 1.22
C LYS A 1 27.20 35.84 0.18
N SER A 2 27.21 34.55 0.51
CA SER A 2 26.71 33.47 -0.33
C SER A 2 25.37 33.04 0.23
N ASP A 3 24.30 33.41 -0.45
CA ASP A 3 22.94 33.02 -0.13
C ASP A 3 22.77 31.54 -0.48
N ALA A 4 22.94 30.68 0.53
CA ALA A 4 22.48 29.31 0.45
C ALA A 4 20.95 29.32 0.59
N GLU A 5 20.25 29.20 -0.54
CA GLU A 5 18.83 28.89 -0.57
C GLU A 5 18.59 27.55 0.12
N THR A 6 18.15 27.62 1.37
CA THR A 6 17.51 26.50 2.06
C THR A 6 16.19 26.23 1.36
N LYS A 7 16.20 25.39 0.31
CA LYS A 7 14.97 24.76 -0.20
C LYS A 7 14.41 23.90 0.93
N GLN A 8 13.47 24.45 1.69
CA GLN A 8 12.60 23.66 2.55
C GLN A 8 11.95 22.60 1.65
N VAL A 9 12.27 21.33 1.90
CA VAL A 9 11.56 20.19 1.34
C VAL A 9 10.12 20.34 1.85
N GLN A 10 9.26 20.86 0.99
CA GLN A 10 7.83 20.97 1.26
C GLN A 10 7.36 19.53 1.51
N GLU A 11 6.97 19.21 2.74
CA GLU A 11 6.40 17.90 3.08
C GLU A 11 5.26 17.64 2.09
N SER A 12 5.49 16.69 1.17
CA SER A 12 4.60 16.50 0.03
C SER A 12 3.37 15.73 0.48
N LYS A 13 2.44 16.44 1.13
CA LYS A 13 1.11 15.93 1.41
C LYS A 13 0.42 15.62 0.09
N LEU A 14 -0.24 14.46 0.03
CA LEU A 14 -1.04 14.07 -1.14
C LEU A 14 -2.08 15.16 -1.45
N PRO A 15 -2.36 15.44 -2.74
CA PRO A 15 -3.41 16.38 -3.11
C PRO A 15 -4.75 15.99 -2.45
N GLN A 16 -5.50 16.98 -1.93
CA GLN A 16 -6.76 16.71 -1.24
C GLN A 16 -7.78 16.00 -2.14
N SER A 17 -7.76 16.26 -3.44
CA SER A 17 -8.57 15.55 -4.44
C SER A 17 -8.30 14.05 -4.45
N TYR A 18 -7.03 13.65 -4.36
CA TYR A 18 -6.63 12.24 -4.26
C TYR A 18 -7.10 11.63 -2.94
N VAL A 19 -6.95 12.34 -1.82
CA VAL A 19 -7.41 11.86 -0.50
C VAL A 19 -8.92 11.65 -0.47
N ASN A 20 -9.70 12.60 -1.00
CA ASN A 20 -11.15 12.50 -1.05
C ASN A 20 -11.60 11.30 -1.90
N ALA A 21 -11.03 11.17 -3.10
CA ALA A 21 -11.41 10.11 -4.02
C ALA A 21 -10.93 8.72 -3.52
N ARG A 22 -9.78 8.64 -2.82
CA ARG A 22 -9.40 7.44 -2.04
C ARG A 22 -10.47 7.06 -1.01
N ASN A 23 -10.95 8.03 -0.23
CA ASN A 23 -11.93 7.75 0.82
C ASN A 23 -13.25 7.22 0.23
N GLU A 24 -13.67 7.73 -0.93
CA GLU A 24 -14.81 7.19 -1.68
C GLU A 24 -14.56 5.74 -2.11
N ALA A 25 -13.41 5.45 -2.71
CA ALA A 25 -13.03 4.10 -3.14
C ALA A 25 -13.02 3.08 -1.99
N SER A 26 -12.43 3.44 -0.84
CA SER A 26 -12.32 2.56 0.33
C SER A 26 -13.69 2.13 0.89
N THR A 27 -14.76 2.87 0.62
CA THR A 27 -16.12 2.53 1.07
C THR A 27 -16.87 1.61 0.11
N LYS A 28 -16.39 1.42 -1.13
CA LYS A 28 -17.11 0.63 -2.14
C LYS A 28 -17.05 -0.89 -1.90
N GLY A 29 -16.05 -1.41 -1.18
CA GLY A 29 -15.92 -2.84 -0.90
C GLY A 29 -15.74 -3.70 -2.17
N SER A 30 -15.03 -4.83 -2.05
CA SER A 30 -14.92 -5.78 -3.17
C SER A 30 -16.26 -6.50 -3.35
N THR A 31 -17.13 -6.05 -4.25
CA THR A 31 -18.43 -6.67 -4.58
C THR A 31 -18.30 -7.94 -5.44
N VAL A 32 -17.25 -8.73 -5.25
CA VAL A 32 -17.05 -10.02 -5.93
C VAL A 32 -17.52 -11.15 -5.03
N THR A 33 -18.80 -11.14 -4.65
CA THR A 33 -19.42 -12.23 -3.87
C THR A 33 -20.54 -12.96 -4.59
N GLU A 34 -20.82 -12.63 -5.86
CA GLU A 34 -21.85 -13.32 -6.63
C GLU A 34 -21.26 -13.90 -7.92
N GLU A 35 -21.49 -15.20 -8.15
CA GLU A 35 -21.30 -15.91 -9.42
C GLU A 35 -22.24 -15.37 -10.51
N LYS A 36 -22.14 -14.08 -10.83
CA LYS A 36 -22.86 -13.46 -11.94
C LYS A 36 -21.92 -13.38 -13.13
N ASN A 37 -22.42 -13.79 -14.29
CA ASN A 37 -21.75 -13.80 -15.58
C ASN A 37 -20.98 -12.48 -15.81
N ILE A 38 -19.67 -12.56 -15.58
CA ILE A 38 -18.71 -11.44 -15.57
C ILE A 38 -18.58 -10.76 -16.93
N LEU A 39 -19.02 -11.41 -18.00
CA LEU A 39 -18.99 -10.85 -19.36
C LEU A 39 -20.12 -9.86 -19.64
N SER A 40 -21.13 -9.79 -18.77
CA SER A 40 -22.35 -9.01 -18.98
C SER A 40 -22.43 -7.72 -18.15
N GLN A 41 -21.46 -7.45 -17.27
CA GLN A 41 -21.53 -6.30 -16.39
C GLN A 41 -21.01 -5.03 -17.08
N PRO A 42 -21.70 -3.89 -16.94
CA PRO A 42 -21.14 -2.60 -17.31
C PRO A 42 -19.85 -2.38 -16.52
N ILE A 43 -18.73 -2.14 -17.21
CA ILE A 43 -17.48 -1.74 -16.57
C ILE A 43 -17.74 -0.36 -15.95
N GLU A 44 -17.77 -0.26 -14.62
CA GLU A 44 -17.83 1.04 -13.95
C GLU A 44 -16.65 1.89 -14.45
N PRO A 45 -16.88 3.15 -14.86
CA PRO A 45 -15.78 4.01 -15.26
C PRO A 45 -14.78 4.14 -14.09
N PRO A 46 -13.46 4.14 -14.39
CA PRO A 46 -12.43 4.20 -13.37
C PRO A 46 -12.58 5.47 -12.53
N LEU A 47 -12.30 5.35 -11.23
CA LEU A 47 -12.31 6.52 -10.35
C LEU A 47 -11.10 7.39 -10.68
N GLN A 48 -11.36 8.66 -10.98
CA GLN A 48 -10.32 9.62 -11.36
C GLN A 48 -10.15 10.67 -10.28
N ALA A 49 -8.91 10.96 -9.90
CA ALA A 49 -8.57 12.19 -9.19
C ALA A 49 -8.41 13.33 -10.18
N ASP A 50 -8.66 14.56 -9.74
CA ASP A 50 -8.48 15.78 -10.53
C ASP A 50 -7.00 15.89 -10.97
N ALA A 51 -6.73 15.65 -12.26
CA ALA A 51 -5.38 15.53 -12.84
C ALA A 51 -4.61 16.86 -12.93
N SER A 52 -5.21 17.96 -12.47
CA SER A 52 -4.62 19.29 -12.48
C SER A 52 -3.45 19.46 -11.48
N ALA A 53 -3.37 18.64 -10.44
CA ALA A 53 -2.28 18.64 -9.47
C ALA A 53 -1.41 17.38 -9.60
N LYS A 54 -0.18 17.51 -10.12
CA LYS A 54 0.79 16.41 -10.20
C LYS A 54 1.04 15.82 -8.81
N ILE A 55 0.90 14.51 -8.67
CA ILE A 55 1.21 13.80 -7.43
C ILE A 55 2.73 13.66 -7.28
N SER A 56 3.26 14.10 -6.13
CA SER A 56 4.64 13.81 -5.74
C SER A 56 4.81 12.32 -5.47
N LEU A 57 5.86 11.71 -6.04
CA LEU A 57 6.21 10.30 -5.79
C LEU A 57 7.25 10.14 -4.68
N ALA A 58 7.56 11.22 -3.94
CA ALA A 58 8.39 11.13 -2.76
C ALA A 58 7.66 10.35 -1.66
N PHE A 59 8.27 9.28 -1.19
CA PHE A 59 7.71 8.46 -0.11
C PHE A 59 7.77 9.23 1.23
N ASP A 60 6.61 9.42 1.85
CA ASP A 60 6.50 10.03 3.18
C ASP A 60 6.56 8.96 4.28
N ALA A 61 7.75 8.76 4.83
CA ALA A 61 7.98 7.80 5.91
C ALA A 61 7.35 8.18 7.26
N LYS A 62 6.71 9.36 7.39
CA LYS A 62 6.07 9.81 8.63
C LYS A 62 4.57 9.53 8.67
N ASN A 63 3.93 9.31 7.52
CA ASN A 63 2.49 9.08 7.43
C ASN A 63 2.17 7.58 7.46
N TYR A 64 2.18 6.99 8.66
CA TYR A 64 1.93 5.57 8.88
C TYR A 64 0.95 5.31 10.02
N GLU A 65 0.39 4.11 10.03
CA GLU A 65 -0.31 3.55 11.19
C GLU A 65 0.53 2.42 11.82
N SER A 66 0.63 2.42 13.16
CA SER A 66 1.29 1.33 13.89
C SER A 66 0.32 0.18 14.11
N MET A 67 0.71 -1.00 13.65
CA MET A 67 -0.10 -2.22 13.74
C MET A 67 0.64 -3.29 14.55
N SER A 68 -0.11 -4.15 15.23
CA SER A 68 0.42 -5.33 15.91
C SER A 68 -0.50 -6.53 15.65
N THR A 69 0.09 -7.71 15.50
CA THR A 69 -0.66 -8.98 15.44
C THR A 69 0.22 -10.14 15.87
N THR A 70 -0.36 -11.33 16.02
CA THR A 70 0.36 -12.54 16.44
C THR A 70 0.45 -13.54 15.30
N VAL A 71 1.67 -14.00 15.00
CA VAL A 71 1.97 -15.07 14.04
C VAL A 71 2.81 -16.11 14.75
N ASP A 72 2.40 -17.38 14.73
CA ASP A 72 3.11 -18.49 15.38
C ASP A 72 3.46 -18.23 16.86
N ASN A 73 2.51 -17.67 17.63
CA ASN A 73 2.67 -17.25 19.03
C ASN A 73 3.73 -16.16 19.27
N LYS A 74 4.18 -15.48 18.22
CA LYS A 74 5.07 -14.32 18.29
C LYS A 74 4.32 -13.06 17.90
N GLU A 75 4.39 -12.04 18.75
CA GLU A 75 3.91 -10.70 18.40
C GLU A 75 4.80 -10.12 17.29
N ILE A 76 4.17 -9.60 16.24
CA ILE A 76 4.83 -8.85 15.19
C ILE A 76 4.27 -7.42 15.18
N LYS A 77 5.15 -6.44 15.09
CA LYS A 77 4.80 -5.02 15.00
C LYS A 77 5.29 -4.47 13.67
N TYR A 78 4.46 -3.68 13.02
CA TYR A 78 4.80 -3.10 11.73
C TYR A 78 4.13 -1.75 11.54
N ARG A 79 4.72 -0.93 10.68
CA ARG A 79 4.13 0.32 10.19
C ARG A 79 3.45 0.05 8.86
N ALA A 80 2.18 0.46 8.77
CA ALA A 80 1.38 0.38 7.56
C ALA A 80 1.34 1.75 6.87
N PHE A 81 1.75 1.78 5.61
CA PHE A 81 1.68 2.94 4.73
C PHE A 81 0.75 2.56 3.57
N GLU A 82 -0.53 2.93 3.67
CA GLU A 82 -1.55 2.44 2.72
C GLU A 82 -2.00 3.50 1.73
N TYR A 83 -2.41 3.03 0.55
CA TYR A 83 -2.89 3.79 -0.60
C TYR A 83 -1.92 4.85 -1.11
N ILE A 84 -0.64 4.50 -1.17
CA ILE A 84 0.42 5.32 -1.74
C ILE A 84 0.28 5.29 -3.27
N PRO A 85 0.08 6.43 -3.94
CA PRO A 85 0.11 6.46 -5.40
C PRO A 85 1.52 6.12 -5.90
N TYR A 86 1.62 5.16 -6.82
CA TYR A 86 2.89 4.77 -7.43
C TYR A 86 3.12 5.40 -8.82
N VAL A 87 2.16 6.18 -9.32
CA VAL A 87 2.27 6.97 -10.56
C VAL A 87 1.85 8.42 -10.32
N ALA A 88 2.51 9.35 -11.01
CA ALA A 88 2.25 10.78 -10.83
C ALA A 88 0.89 11.25 -11.40
N ASN A 89 0.34 10.48 -12.35
CA ASN A 89 -0.93 10.75 -13.04
C ASN A 89 -1.75 9.45 -13.14
N PRO A 90 -2.40 9.00 -12.05
CA PRO A 90 -3.26 7.83 -12.08
C PRO A 90 -4.52 8.11 -12.91
N ILE A 91 -4.85 7.22 -13.83
CA ILE A 91 -6.11 7.19 -14.59
C ILE A 91 -7.20 6.41 -13.85
N ASP A 92 -6.80 5.56 -12.90
CA ASP A 92 -7.67 4.80 -12.01
C ASP A 92 -7.04 4.76 -10.62
N ILE A 93 -7.50 5.63 -9.73
CA ILE A 93 -6.89 5.78 -8.40
C ILE A 93 -7.18 4.60 -7.47
N ASP A 94 -8.21 3.80 -7.77
CA ASP A 94 -8.53 2.59 -7.00
C ASP A 94 -7.69 1.39 -7.47
N GLN A 95 -7.06 1.49 -8.64
CA GLN A 95 -6.20 0.43 -9.18
C GLN A 95 -4.73 0.84 -9.33
N GLN A 96 -4.38 2.09 -9.03
CA GLN A 96 -3.04 2.65 -9.20
C GLN A 96 -2.44 3.22 -7.90
N TYR A 97 -2.56 2.44 -6.84
CA TYR A 97 -1.91 2.68 -5.55
C TYR A 97 -1.18 1.42 -5.05
N MET A 98 -0.35 1.55 -4.03
CA MET A 98 0.26 0.42 -3.31
C MET A 98 0.20 0.62 -1.80
N ASN A 99 0.24 -0.49 -1.08
CA ASN A 99 0.44 -0.51 0.36
C ASN A 99 1.85 -0.98 0.67
N ILE A 100 2.53 -0.32 1.61
CA ILE A 100 3.85 -0.72 2.08
C ILE A 100 3.75 -1.05 3.57
N TYR A 101 4.30 -2.19 3.97
CA TYR A 101 4.36 -2.65 5.34
C TYR A 101 5.81 -2.90 5.73
N VAL A 102 6.25 -2.25 6.81
CA VAL A 102 7.65 -2.30 7.26
C VAL A 102 7.68 -2.75 8.72
N PRO A 103 8.47 -3.79 9.09
CA PRO A 103 8.64 -4.16 10.49
C PRO A 103 9.12 -2.99 11.37
N GLU A 104 8.51 -2.82 12.55
CA GLU A 104 8.77 -1.68 13.45
C GLU A 104 10.23 -1.65 13.93
N GLU A 105 10.85 -2.82 14.09
CA GLU A 105 12.24 -2.99 14.52
C GLU A 105 13.23 -2.23 13.61
N TYR A 106 12.91 -2.11 12.32
CA TYR A 106 13.77 -1.42 11.35
C TYR A 106 13.84 0.09 11.56
N PHE A 107 12.83 0.70 12.21
CA PHE A 107 12.89 2.12 12.58
C PHE A 107 13.75 2.39 13.82
N ASN A 108 14.15 1.33 14.52
CA ASN A 108 14.91 1.39 15.77
C ASN A 108 16.31 0.76 15.61
N ASN A 109 16.83 0.69 14.38
CA ASN A 109 18.11 0.04 14.03
C ASN A 109 18.19 -1.44 14.46
N GLY A 110 17.03 -2.09 14.63
CA GLY A 110 16.94 -3.50 14.99
C GLY A 110 17.15 -4.43 13.81
N THR A 111 17.18 -5.74 14.11
CA THR A 111 17.30 -6.79 13.11
C THR A 111 16.24 -7.86 13.30
N ILE A 112 15.77 -8.46 12.20
CA ILE A 112 14.87 -9.61 12.22
C ILE A 112 15.48 -10.70 11.34
N ASN A 113 15.76 -11.87 11.93
CA ASN A 113 16.39 -13.01 11.23
C ASN A 113 17.66 -12.65 10.44
N GLY A 114 18.47 -11.72 10.97
CA GLY A 114 19.72 -11.26 10.33
C GLY A 114 19.57 -10.12 9.33
N TYR A 115 18.33 -9.71 9.01
CA TYR A 115 18.06 -8.56 8.15
C TYR A 115 17.96 -7.26 8.93
N ASN A 116 18.33 -6.15 8.30
CA ASN A 116 18.18 -4.78 8.81
C ASN A 116 17.57 -3.87 7.73
N THR A 117 17.45 -2.56 8.00
CA THR A 117 16.89 -1.57 7.04
C THR A 117 17.55 -1.57 5.67
N GLN A 118 18.81 -1.96 5.56
CA GLN A 118 19.58 -1.95 4.32
C GLN A 118 19.57 -3.30 3.59
N THR A 119 19.22 -4.39 4.27
CA THR A 119 19.36 -5.75 3.76
C THR A 119 18.05 -6.55 3.72
N ALA A 120 16.98 -6.02 4.32
CA ALA A 120 15.68 -6.68 4.32
C ALA A 120 15.17 -6.90 2.89
N PRO A 121 14.80 -8.14 2.53
CA PRO A 121 14.15 -8.42 1.27
C PRO A 121 12.82 -7.64 1.16
N ILE A 122 12.50 -7.17 -0.04
CA ILE A 122 11.20 -6.60 -0.35
C ILE A 122 10.37 -7.67 -1.05
N PHE A 123 9.32 -8.14 -0.38
CA PHE A 123 8.32 -9.03 -0.95
C PHE A 123 7.25 -8.19 -1.65
N MET A 124 7.05 -8.44 -2.95
CA MET A 124 6.12 -7.64 -3.77
C MET A 124 4.98 -8.50 -4.33
N PRO A 125 4.00 -8.89 -3.50
CA PRO A 125 2.91 -9.75 -3.93
C PRO A 125 1.87 -8.98 -4.76
N ASN A 126 1.08 -9.70 -5.55
CA ASN A 126 -0.14 -9.18 -6.18
C ASN A 126 -1.26 -10.22 -6.07
N ALA A 127 -2.50 -9.77 -6.24
CA ALA A 127 -3.69 -10.61 -6.14
C ALA A 127 -4.37 -10.84 -7.52
N VAL A 128 -3.62 -10.69 -8.62
CA VAL A 128 -4.17 -10.85 -9.97
C VAL A 128 -4.60 -12.29 -10.21
N GLY A 129 -5.83 -12.46 -10.67
CA GLY A 129 -6.38 -13.74 -11.11
C GLY A 129 -7.22 -13.55 -12.36
N GLY A 130 -7.04 -14.42 -13.36
CA GLY A 130 -7.82 -14.36 -14.61
C GLY A 130 -7.68 -13.05 -15.39
N TYR A 131 -6.58 -12.32 -15.20
CA TYR A 131 -6.34 -10.97 -15.76
C TYR A 131 -7.32 -9.89 -15.27
N MET A 132 -8.06 -10.12 -14.18
CA MET A 132 -8.94 -9.12 -13.60
C MET A 132 -8.16 -8.12 -12.73
N PRO A 133 -8.69 -6.89 -12.52
CA PRO A 133 -8.12 -5.94 -11.55
C PRO A 133 -7.98 -6.56 -10.17
N SER A 134 -6.97 -6.13 -9.42
CA SER A 134 -6.69 -6.66 -8.09
C SER A 134 -6.30 -5.57 -7.12
N GLN A 135 -6.90 -5.61 -5.93
CA GLN A 135 -6.59 -4.68 -4.85
C GLN A 135 -5.26 -5.04 -4.18
N ALA A 136 -4.62 -4.04 -3.56
CA ALA A 136 -3.43 -4.28 -2.77
C ALA A 136 -3.74 -5.28 -1.63
N MET A 137 -2.93 -6.33 -1.53
CA MET A 137 -3.02 -7.26 -0.40
C MET A 137 -2.66 -6.55 0.92
N THR A 138 -3.46 -6.80 1.96
CA THR A 138 -3.25 -6.30 3.32
C THR A 138 -2.85 -7.45 4.27
N PRO A 139 -2.14 -7.18 5.38
CA PRO A 139 -1.85 -8.19 6.38
C PRO A 139 -3.15 -8.60 7.09
N LYS A 140 -3.52 -9.89 6.99
CA LYS A 140 -4.73 -10.41 7.63
C LYS A 140 -4.56 -11.85 8.11
N VAL A 141 -5.26 -12.18 9.19
CA VAL A 141 -5.45 -13.56 9.64
C VAL A 141 -6.82 -14.01 9.16
N GLU A 142 -6.86 -15.02 8.30
CA GLU A 142 -8.09 -15.56 7.72
C GLU A 142 -8.24 -17.02 8.13
N ASN A 143 -9.38 -17.36 8.74
CA ASN A 143 -9.64 -18.71 9.29
C ASN A 143 -8.52 -19.22 10.22
N GLY A 144 -7.98 -18.32 11.05
CA GLY A 144 -6.89 -18.61 11.99
C GLY A 144 -5.51 -18.78 11.34
N LYS A 145 -5.38 -18.53 10.03
CA LYS A 145 -4.11 -18.62 9.31
C LYS A 145 -3.65 -17.23 8.85
N PRO A 146 -2.42 -16.81 9.17
CA PRO A 146 -1.82 -15.61 8.59
C PRO A 146 -1.71 -15.75 7.07
N ASN A 147 -1.98 -14.68 6.34
CA ASN A 147 -1.71 -14.66 4.90
C ASN A 147 -0.21 -14.46 4.59
N SER A 148 0.15 -14.52 3.31
CA SER A 148 1.54 -14.38 2.85
C SER A 148 2.18 -13.05 3.27
N VAL A 149 1.41 -11.96 3.32
CA VAL A 149 1.88 -10.64 3.79
C VAL A 149 2.33 -10.72 5.25
N LEU A 150 1.51 -11.29 6.13
CA LEU A 150 1.87 -11.45 7.54
C LEU A 150 3.06 -12.39 7.76
N TYR A 151 3.14 -13.48 7.00
CA TYR A 151 4.31 -14.37 7.08
C TYR A 151 5.59 -13.69 6.59
N ALA A 152 5.52 -12.87 5.54
CA ALA A 152 6.68 -12.12 5.07
C ALA A 152 7.18 -11.15 6.15
N LEU A 153 6.26 -10.40 6.78
CA LEU A 153 6.58 -9.50 7.88
C LEU A 153 7.21 -10.24 9.07
N SER A 154 6.64 -11.38 9.48
CA SER A 154 7.19 -12.18 10.59
C SER A 154 8.59 -12.73 10.33
N ARG A 155 8.98 -12.84 9.06
CA ARG A 155 10.32 -13.25 8.62
C ARG A 155 11.30 -12.09 8.45
N GLY A 156 10.85 -10.84 8.62
CA GLY A 156 11.66 -9.64 8.49
C GLY A 156 11.65 -9.02 7.09
N TYR A 157 10.69 -9.38 6.24
CA TYR A 157 10.60 -8.77 4.91
C TYR A 157 9.84 -7.45 5.01
N VAL A 158 10.22 -6.50 4.18
CA VAL A 158 9.34 -5.39 3.82
C VAL A 158 8.35 -5.91 2.80
N VAL A 159 7.08 -5.54 2.91
CA VAL A 159 6.07 -5.89 1.91
C VAL A 159 5.65 -4.65 1.14
N ALA A 160 5.71 -4.70 -0.18
CA ALA A 160 5.21 -3.66 -1.07
C ALA A 160 4.13 -4.28 -1.98
N SER A 161 2.88 -3.96 -1.72
CA SER A 161 1.71 -4.64 -2.30
C SER A 161 0.98 -3.68 -3.24
N PRO A 162 1.23 -3.71 -4.56
CA PRO A 162 0.51 -2.89 -5.52
C PRO A 162 -0.92 -3.38 -5.76
N SER A 163 -1.83 -2.42 -5.88
CA SER A 163 -3.09 -2.58 -6.63
C SER A 163 -2.78 -2.53 -8.13
N THR A 164 -3.53 -3.29 -8.92
CA THR A 164 -3.25 -3.50 -10.34
C THR A 164 -4.54 -3.44 -11.16
N ARG A 165 -4.49 -2.71 -12.28
CA ARG A 165 -5.52 -2.76 -13.33
C ARG A 165 -5.61 -4.16 -13.97
N GLY A 166 -6.73 -4.44 -14.62
CA GLY A 166 -6.99 -5.61 -15.47
C GLY A 166 -7.54 -5.22 -16.82
#